data_AF-A0A948B926-F1
#
_entry.id   AF-A0A948B926-F1
#
_cell.length_a   1.000
_cell.length_b   1.000
_cell.length_c   1.000
_cell.angle_alpha   90.00
_cell.angle_beta   90.00
_cell.angle_gamma   90.00
#
_symmetry.space_group_name_H-M   'P 1'
#
loop_
_entity.id
_entity.type
_entity.pdbx_description
1 polymer ?
#
loop_
_entity_poly.entity_id
_entity_poly.type
_entity_poly.pdbx_seq_one_letter_code
_entity_poly.pdbx_strand_id
1 'polypeptide(L)'
;IIEHMKKTGEWGQFFPMSISPFGYNETIANEYHSLTKDQALAMGAKWHDEDTTNRYKGPKIAIPDHIADIKDEITKQILYCETCEKNYKIIPKELDFYKKIKIPPPRSCPDCRHKARLELKTPRHLYPRACAKCATPIQTTYAQGRPEKVYCEKCYLKEVY
;
A
#
# COMPACT_ATOMS: atom_id res chain seq x y z
N ILE A 1 -28.37 26.59 7.90
CA ILE A 1 -27.21 25.69 7.66
C ILE A 1 -26.18 26.34 6.73
N ILE A 2 -26.53 26.72 5.49
CA ILE A 2 -25.59 27.35 4.53
C ILE A 2 -24.93 28.61 5.09
N GLU A 3 -25.70 29.54 5.69
CA GLU A 3 -25.14 30.77 6.26
C GLU A 3 -24.19 30.51 7.44
N HIS A 4 -24.47 29.49 8.25
CA HIS A 4 -23.60 29.09 9.35
C HIS A 4 -22.26 28.56 8.80
N MET A 5 -22.32 27.65 7.82
CA MET A 5 -21.12 27.09 7.18
C MET A 5 -20.29 28.15 6.43
N LYS A 6 -20.94 29.16 5.83
CA LYS A 6 -20.24 30.30 5.23
C LYS A 6 -19.56 31.15 6.29
N LYS A 7 -20.22 31.38 7.44
CA LYS A 7 -19.67 32.13 8.57
C LYS A 7 -18.50 31.40 9.25
N THR A 8 -18.55 30.07 9.34
CA THR A 8 -17.48 29.24 9.91
C THR A 8 -16.36 28.90 8.91
N GLY A 9 -16.51 29.26 7.63
CA GLY A 9 -15.53 28.97 6.58
C GLY A 9 -15.53 27.52 6.08
N GLU A 10 -16.48 26.71 6.51
CA GLU A 10 -16.61 25.29 6.15
C GLU A 10 -17.32 25.10 4.81
N TRP A 11 -18.00 26.14 4.31
CA TRP A 11 -18.75 26.06 3.07
C TRP A 11 -17.83 25.77 1.87
N GLY A 12 -18.05 24.62 1.23
CA GLY A 12 -17.27 24.17 0.08
C GLY A 12 -15.92 23.55 0.43
N GLN A 13 -15.59 23.41 1.71
CA GLN A 13 -14.41 22.69 2.17
C GLN A 13 -14.71 21.21 2.36
N PHE A 14 -13.67 20.38 2.29
CA PHE A 14 -13.77 18.98 2.72
C PHE A 14 -13.99 18.89 4.23
N PHE A 15 -14.52 17.76 4.68
CA PHE A 15 -14.67 17.49 6.10
C PHE A 15 -13.31 17.56 6.83
N PRO A 16 -13.26 18.14 8.04
CA PRO A 16 -12.03 18.17 8.83
C PRO A 16 -11.46 16.76 9.06
N MET A 17 -10.14 16.61 9.01
CA MET A 17 -9.51 15.31 9.28
C MET A 17 -9.75 14.80 10.72
N SER A 18 -10.03 15.72 11.65
CA SER A 18 -10.33 15.39 13.05
C SER A 18 -11.59 14.56 13.24
N ILE A 19 -12.56 14.66 12.33
CA ILE A 19 -13.80 13.88 12.41
C ILE A 19 -13.67 12.49 11.77
N SER A 20 -12.53 12.19 11.13
CA SER A 20 -12.27 10.85 10.59
C SER A 20 -12.39 9.80 11.71
N PRO A 21 -13.09 8.67 11.47
CA PRO A 21 -13.12 7.57 12.42
C PRO A 21 -11.81 6.75 12.37
N PHE A 22 -11.00 6.89 11.32
CA PHE A 22 -9.76 6.15 11.11
C PHE A 22 -8.52 6.99 11.41
N GLY A 23 -7.47 6.34 11.91
CA GLY A 23 -6.15 6.94 12.03
C GLY A 23 -5.51 7.15 10.66
N TYR A 24 -4.76 8.22 10.47
CA TYR A 24 -4.10 8.58 9.21
C TYR A 24 -3.31 7.40 8.64
N ASN A 25 -2.56 6.72 9.50
CA ASN A 25 -1.68 5.60 9.17
C ASN A 25 -2.40 4.36 8.60
N GLU A 26 -3.70 4.23 8.83
CA GLU A 26 -4.53 3.13 8.31
C GLU A 26 -5.27 3.50 7.02
N THR A 27 -5.19 4.77 6.62
CA THR A 27 -5.87 5.25 5.42
C THR A 27 -4.98 5.12 4.19
N ILE A 28 -5.65 5.09 3.04
CA ILE A 28 -5.06 5.20 1.71
C ILE A 28 -4.21 6.49 1.56
N ALA A 29 -4.49 7.54 2.33
CA ALA A 29 -3.68 8.76 2.29
C ALA A 29 -2.23 8.48 2.72
N ASN A 30 -2.03 7.68 3.78
CA ASN A 30 -0.70 7.30 4.25
C ASN A 30 0.01 6.31 3.31
N GLU A 31 -0.75 5.51 2.54
CA GLU A 31 -0.19 4.65 1.49
C GLU A 31 0.44 5.46 0.34
N TYR A 32 -0.15 6.61 -0.01
CA TYR A 32 0.36 7.46 -1.09
C TYR A 32 1.29 8.57 -0.62
N HIS A 33 1.04 9.09 0.57
CA HIS A 33 1.75 10.20 1.19
C HIS A 33 2.05 9.80 2.64
N SER A 34 3.06 8.98 2.82
CA SER A 34 3.43 8.52 4.16
C SER A 34 3.88 9.68 5.03
N LEU A 35 3.24 9.85 6.17
CA LEU A 35 3.58 10.88 7.16
C LEU A 35 4.05 10.23 8.46
N THR A 36 4.88 10.96 9.20
CA THR A 36 5.18 10.59 10.59
C THR A 36 3.97 10.85 11.48
N LYS A 37 3.94 10.20 12.65
CA LYS A 37 2.91 10.43 13.67
C LYS A 37 2.77 11.92 14.01
N ASP A 38 3.89 12.60 14.23
CA ASP A 38 3.90 14.02 14.58
C ASP A 38 3.35 14.90 13.45
N GLN A 39 3.69 14.59 12.19
CA GLN A 39 3.16 15.31 11.03
C GLN A 39 1.64 15.11 10.89
N ALA A 40 1.15 13.88 11.06
CA ALA A 40 -0.27 13.59 10.99
C ALA A 40 -1.07 14.29 12.10
N LEU A 41 -0.54 14.28 13.33
CA LEU A 41 -1.15 14.96 14.47
C LEU A 41 -1.14 16.49 14.31
N ALA A 42 -0.06 17.07 13.78
CA ALA A 42 0.02 18.50 13.48
C ALA A 42 -1.03 18.94 12.45
N MET A 43 -1.46 18.05 11.56
CA MET A 43 -2.53 18.28 10.60
C MET A 43 -3.93 18.06 11.18
N GLY A 44 -4.05 17.66 12.45
CA GLY A 44 -5.32 17.37 13.12
C GLY A 44 -5.93 16.02 12.75
N ALA A 45 -5.14 15.12 12.15
CA ALA A 45 -5.56 13.74 11.91
C ALA A 45 -5.34 12.88 13.15
N LYS A 46 -6.15 11.82 13.30
CA LYS A 46 -5.93 10.81 14.34
C LYS A 46 -4.77 9.89 13.95
N TRP A 47 -4.16 9.23 14.91
CA TRP A 47 -3.17 8.18 14.69
C TRP A 47 -3.60 6.91 15.42
N HIS A 48 -3.51 5.77 14.75
CA HIS A 48 -3.84 4.48 15.34
C HIS A 48 -2.56 3.78 15.78
N ASP A 49 -2.33 3.73 17.08
CA ASP A 49 -1.25 2.96 17.67
C ASP A 49 -1.59 1.46 17.65
N GLU A 50 -0.65 0.63 17.20
CA GLU A 50 -0.87 -0.80 17.10
C GLU A 50 -0.96 -1.43 18.50
N ASP A 51 -2.07 -2.12 18.78
CA ASP A 51 -2.21 -2.90 20.01
C ASP A 51 -1.37 -4.18 19.92
N THR A 52 -0.30 -4.22 20.72
CA THR A 52 0.65 -5.35 20.75
C THR A 52 0.36 -6.35 21.86
N THR A 53 -0.65 -6.11 22.69
CA THR A 53 -0.91 -6.87 23.92
C THR A 53 -1.33 -8.32 23.66
N ASN A 54 -2.04 -8.60 22.55
CA ASN A 54 -2.64 -9.91 22.24
C ASN A 54 -1.96 -10.65 21.08
N ARG A 55 -0.63 -10.55 20.94
CA ARG A 55 0.10 -11.32 19.91
C ARG A 55 0.15 -12.81 20.28
N TYR A 56 -0.26 -13.67 19.34
CA TYR A 56 -0.24 -15.11 19.51
C TYR A 56 1.21 -15.63 19.50
N LYS A 57 1.63 -16.25 20.61
CA LYS A 57 3.00 -16.78 20.84
C LYS A 57 3.11 -18.30 20.67
N GLY A 58 2.22 -18.93 19.91
CA GLY A 58 2.26 -20.37 19.68
C GLY A 58 3.40 -20.83 18.76
N PRO A 59 3.48 -22.13 18.45
CA PRO A 59 4.53 -22.69 17.61
C PRO A 59 4.47 -22.09 16.19
N LYS A 60 5.64 -21.76 15.64
CA LYS A 60 5.77 -21.28 14.26
C LYS A 60 5.63 -22.46 13.30
N ILE A 61 4.58 -22.45 12.50
CA ILE A 61 4.34 -23.49 11.50
C ILE A 61 4.92 -23.02 10.18
N ALA A 62 5.85 -23.80 9.62
CA ALA A 62 6.45 -23.53 8.32
C ALA A 62 5.49 -23.93 7.20
N ILE A 63 5.37 -23.07 6.18
CA ILE A 63 4.61 -23.37 4.97
C ILE A 63 5.54 -24.12 4.00
N PRO A 64 5.22 -25.37 3.60
CA PRO A 64 5.96 -26.11 2.59
C PRO A 64 6.12 -25.34 1.28
N ASP A 65 7.21 -25.59 0.55
CA ASP A 65 7.47 -24.98 -0.76
C ASP A 65 6.48 -25.47 -1.83
N HIS A 66 6.07 -26.74 -1.78
CA HIS A 66 5.18 -27.34 -2.76
C HIS A 66 3.74 -27.37 -2.27
N ILE A 67 2.82 -26.90 -3.12
CA ILE A 67 1.37 -26.86 -2.84
C ILE A 67 0.77 -28.26 -2.57
N ALA A 68 1.39 -29.32 -3.09
CA ALA A 68 0.94 -30.70 -2.89
C ALA A 68 1.14 -31.19 -1.44
N ASP A 69 2.14 -30.65 -0.75
CA ASP A 69 2.46 -31.03 0.63
C ASP A 69 1.60 -30.27 1.66
N ILE A 70 0.76 -29.33 1.18
CA ILE A 70 -0.06 -28.47 2.01
C ILE A 70 -1.41 -29.12 2.25
N LYS A 71 -1.61 -29.51 3.51
CA LYS A 71 -2.86 -30.08 3.97
C LYS A 71 -3.86 -28.99 4.37
N ASP A 72 -5.15 -29.33 4.33
CA ASP A 72 -6.24 -28.39 4.60
C ASP A 72 -6.27 -27.89 6.05
N GLU A 73 -5.59 -28.59 6.98
CA GLU A 73 -5.47 -28.17 8.38
C GLU A 73 -4.74 -26.83 8.55
N ILE A 74 -3.96 -26.37 7.55
CA ILE A 74 -3.33 -25.06 7.56
C ILE A 74 -4.35 -23.93 7.73
N THR A 75 -5.60 -24.14 7.28
CA THR A 75 -6.70 -23.16 7.40
C THR A 75 -7.22 -23.02 8.83
N LYS A 76 -6.84 -23.91 9.75
CA LYS A 76 -7.20 -23.83 11.18
C LYS A 76 -6.07 -23.26 12.02
N GLN A 77 -4.88 -23.13 11.44
CA GLN A 77 -3.68 -22.71 12.13
C GLN A 77 -3.49 -21.18 12.07
N ILE A 78 -2.72 -20.66 13.01
CA ILE A 78 -2.28 -19.26 13.03
C ILE A 78 -0.84 -19.24 12.48
N LEU A 79 -0.67 -18.53 11.38
CA LEU A 79 0.62 -18.38 10.70
C LEU A 79 1.32 -17.10 11.17
N TYR A 80 2.62 -17.04 10.88
CA TYR A 80 3.48 -15.93 11.26
C TYR A 80 4.08 -15.28 10.02
N CYS A 81 3.99 -13.96 9.93
CA CYS A 81 4.55 -13.19 8.82
C CYS A 81 6.07 -13.07 8.99
N GLU A 82 6.84 -13.52 8.01
CA GLU A 82 8.30 -13.40 8.01
C GLU A 82 8.79 -11.96 7.95
N THR A 83 7.97 -11.02 7.47
CA THR A 83 8.36 -9.61 7.25
C THR A 83 8.06 -8.70 8.43
N CYS A 84 6.87 -8.82 9.04
CA CYS A 84 6.41 -7.91 10.09
C CYS A 84 6.11 -8.60 11.41
N GLU A 85 6.38 -9.91 11.49
CA GLU A 85 6.17 -10.72 12.68
C GLU A 85 4.73 -10.81 13.19
N LYS A 86 3.77 -10.29 12.43
CA LYS A 86 2.34 -10.35 12.76
C LYS A 86 1.78 -11.73 12.45
N ASN A 87 0.79 -12.12 13.23
CA ASN A 87 0.02 -13.32 13.00
C ASN A 87 -1.02 -13.09 11.89
N TYR A 88 -1.23 -14.10 11.05
CA TYR A 88 -2.29 -14.09 10.05
C TYR A 88 -2.84 -15.50 9.85
N LYS A 89 -3.92 -15.62 9.08
CA LYS A 89 -4.60 -16.87 8.82
C LYS A 89 -4.95 -16.96 7.33
N ILE A 90 -4.88 -18.16 6.78
CA ILE A 90 -5.36 -18.48 5.43
C ILE A 90 -6.78 -19.04 5.56
N ILE A 91 -7.72 -18.51 4.80
CA ILE A 91 -9.09 -19.05 4.77
C ILE A 91 -9.22 -20.19 3.74
N PRO A 92 -10.20 -21.11 3.88
CA PRO A 92 -10.37 -22.21 2.94
C PRO A 92 -10.47 -21.78 1.47
N LYS A 93 -11.18 -20.67 1.20
CA LYS A 93 -11.31 -20.13 -0.16
C LYS A 93 -9.97 -19.66 -0.76
N GLU A 94 -9.06 -19.14 0.07
CA GLU A 94 -7.72 -18.77 -0.38
C GLU A 94 -6.88 -20.01 -0.69
N LEU A 95 -6.96 -21.05 0.16
CA LEU A 95 -6.26 -22.31 -0.08
C LEU A 95 -6.75 -22.99 -1.36
N ASP A 96 -8.06 -23.03 -1.60
CA ASP A 96 -8.65 -23.55 -2.83
C ASP A 96 -8.14 -22.81 -4.06
N PHE A 97 -8.00 -21.48 -3.97
CA PHE A 97 -7.44 -20.68 -5.03
C PHE A 97 -5.98 -21.07 -5.31
N TYR A 98 -5.13 -21.15 -4.29
CA TYR A 98 -3.73 -21.54 -4.40
C TYR A 98 -3.55 -22.93 -5.02
N LYS A 99 -4.38 -23.90 -4.62
CA LYS A 99 -4.41 -25.25 -5.20
C LYS A 99 -4.76 -25.23 -6.69
N LYS A 100 -5.80 -24.49 -7.09
CA LYS A 100 -6.24 -24.39 -8.49
C LYS A 100 -5.15 -23.84 -9.40
N ILE A 101 -4.42 -22.82 -8.95
CA ILE A 101 -3.36 -22.18 -9.75
C ILE A 101 -1.98 -22.80 -9.51
N LYS A 102 -1.89 -23.86 -8.70
CA LYS A 102 -0.67 -24.63 -8.39
C LYS A 102 0.48 -23.80 -7.84
N ILE A 103 0.20 -22.84 -6.95
CA ILE A 103 1.23 -22.07 -6.24
C ILE A 103 1.12 -22.27 -4.73
N PRO A 104 2.23 -22.23 -3.98
CA PRO A 104 2.16 -22.26 -2.52
C PRO A 104 1.51 -20.96 -1.99
N PRO A 105 0.80 -21.02 -0.86
CA PRO A 105 0.35 -19.84 -0.14
C PRO A 105 1.54 -18.98 0.30
N PRO A 106 1.32 -17.67 0.46
CA PRO A 106 2.38 -16.74 0.86
C PRO A 106 2.86 -16.99 2.28
N ARG A 107 4.12 -16.63 2.55
CA ARG A 107 4.69 -16.59 3.91
C ARG A 107 4.51 -15.24 4.61
N SER A 108 4.11 -14.22 3.86
CA SER A 108 3.83 -12.88 4.36
C SER A 108 2.33 -12.62 4.52
N CYS A 109 1.98 -11.79 5.51
CA CYS A 109 0.60 -11.42 5.78
C CYS A 109 -0.02 -10.60 4.63
N PRO A 110 -1.36 -10.49 4.57
CA PRO A 110 -2.04 -9.68 3.56
C PRO A 110 -1.53 -8.24 3.44
N ASP A 111 -1.24 -7.57 4.56
CA ASP A 111 -0.77 -6.18 4.57
C ASP A 111 0.64 -6.04 3.98
N CYS A 112 1.56 -6.94 4.33
CA CYS A 112 2.91 -6.95 3.75
C CYS A 112 2.87 -7.25 2.25
N ARG A 113 1.99 -8.16 1.80
CA ARG A 113 1.77 -8.40 0.37
C ARG A 113 1.18 -7.19 -0.34
N HIS A 114 0.23 -6.52 0.31
CA HIS A 114 -0.36 -5.28 -0.20
C HIS A 114 0.71 -4.21 -0.38
N LYS A 115 1.54 -3.99 0.65
CA LYS A 115 2.65 -3.03 0.63
C LYS A 115 3.65 -3.34 -0.48
N ALA A 116 4.12 -4.59 -0.58
CA ALA A 116 5.02 -5.01 -1.65
C ALA A 116 4.42 -4.75 -3.04
N ARG A 117 3.11 -5.00 -3.22
CA ARG A 117 2.41 -4.69 -4.48
C ARG A 117 2.32 -3.18 -4.75
N LEU A 118 2.16 -2.35 -3.73
CA LEU A 118 2.17 -0.90 -3.89
C LEU A 118 3.57 -0.38 -4.26
N GLU A 119 4.63 -0.96 -3.73
CA GLU A 119 6.02 -0.61 -4.04
C GLU A 119 6.40 -0.89 -5.51
N LEU A 120 5.72 -1.83 -6.17
CA LEU A 120 5.86 -2.06 -7.61
C LEU A 120 5.26 -0.94 -8.47
N LYS A 121 4.39 -0.10 -7.89
CA LYS A 121 3.77 1.02 -8.61
C LYS A 121 4.68 2.25 -8.52
N THR A 122 4.66 3.06 -9.58
CA THR A 122 5.31 4.36 -9.51
C THR A 122 4.63 5.26 -8.48
N PRO A 123 5.40 6.08 -7.74
CA PRO A 123 4.84 6.99 -6.75
C PRO A 123 3.91 8.01 -7.41
N ARG A 124 2.95 8.53 -6.64
CA ARG A 124 2.04 9.60 -7.07
C ARG A 124 2.68 10.97 -6.91
N HIS A 125 3.90 11.08 -7.42
CA HIS A 125 4.68 12.30 -7.42
C HIS A 125 5.20 12.56 -8.82
N LEU A 126 4.89 13.73 -9.36
CA LEU A 126 5.41 14.15 -10.65
C LEU A 126 6.75 14.87 -10.44
N TYR A 127 7.78 14.34 -11.08
CA TYR A 127 9.10 14.91 -11.11
C TYR A 127 9.30 15.67 -12.42
N PRO A 128 9.85 16.89 -12.38
CA PRO A 128 10.34 17.54 -13.58
C PRO A 128 11.53 16.74 -14.14
N ARG A 129 11.46 16.34 -15.41
CA ARG A 129 12.54 15.64 -16.11
C ARG A 129 12.68 16.23 -17.53
N ALA A 130 13.84 16.07 -18.15
CA ALA A 130 14.01 16.39 -19.56
C ALA A 130 13.77 15.15 -20.42
N CYS A 131 13.11 15.33 -21.57
CA CYS A 131 12.98 14.28 -22.58
C CYS A 131 14.36 13.78 -23.00
N ALA A 132 14.58 12.45 -23.00
CA ALA A 132 15.87 11.86 -23.32
C ALA A 132 16.33 12.07 -24.79
N LYS A 133 15.43 12.52 -25.69
CA LYS A 133 15.74 12.76 -27.11
C LYS A 133 15.85 14.23 -27.49
N CYS A 134 14.90 15.05 -27.05
CA CYS A 134 14.81 16.46 -27.45
C CYS A 134 15.02 17.46 -26.29
N ALA A 135 15.34 16.97 -25.10
CA ALA A 135 15.58 17.76 -23.88
C ALA A 135 14.43 18.68 -23.43
N THR A 136 13.25 18.59 -24.04
CA THR A 136 12.06 19.37 -23.63
C THR A 136 11.65 19.00 -22.20
N PRO A 137 11.31 19.99 -21.34
CA PRO A 137 10.83 19.72 -19.99
C PRO A 137 9.51 18.95 -20.03
N ILE A 138 9.44 17.89 -19.22
CA ILE A 138 8.29 17.01 -19.07
C ILE A 138 8.05 16.71 -17.58
N GLN A 139 6.81 16.37 -17.23
CA GLN A 139 6.43 15.91 -15.90
C GLN A 139 6.21 14.40 -15.96
N THR A 140 6.89 13.65 -15.08
CA THR A 140 6.90 12.18 -15.13
C THR A 140 6.88 11.59 -13.73
N THR A 141 6.34 10.39 -13.56
CA THR A 141 6.39 9.67 -12.28
C THR A 141 7.76 9.02 -12.02
N TYR A 142 8.68 9.10 -12.99
CA TYR A 142 10.03 8.55 -12.90
C TYR A 142 11.00 9.60 -12.36
N ALA A 143 11.44 9.41 -11.11
CA ALA A 143 12.44 10.28 -10.48
C ALA A 143 13.74 10.38 -11.31
N GLN A 144 14.41 11.53 -11.26
CA GLN A 144 15.56 11.86 -12.12
C GLN A 144 16.72 10.85 -12.02
N GLY A 145 16.94 10.25 -10.84
CA GLY A 145 18.00 9.26 -10.61
C GLY A 145 17.71 7.85 -11.12
N ARG A 146 16.52 7.58 -11.68
CA ARG A 146 16.18 6.25 -12.19
C ARG A 146 16.72 6.03 -13.61
N PRO A 147 17.16 4.80 -13.95
CA PRO A 147 17.86 4.51 -15.21
C PRO A 147 16.96 4.51 -16.46
N GLU A 148 15.64 4.54 -16.32
CA GLU A 148 14.74 4.46 -17.47
C GLU A 148 14.82 5.71 -18.37
N LYS A 149 14.79 5.49 -19.68
CA LYS A 149 14.73 6.58 -20.67
C LYS A 149 13.28 7.05 -20.81
N VAL A 150 13.04 8.33 -20.56
CA VAL A 150 11.69 8.91 -20.65
C VAL A 150 11.63 9.89 -21.82
N TYR A 151 10.67 9.66 -22.72
CA TYR A 151 10.43 10.52 -23.87
C TYR A 151 9.20 11.41 -23.65
N CYS A 152 9.20 12.59 -24.28
CA CYS A 152 7.98 13.36 -24.43
C CYS A 152 7.04 12.66 -25.43
N GLU A 153 5.75 12.96 -25.34
CA GLU A 153 4.72 12.41 -26.23
C GLU A 153 5.11 12.48 -27.71
N LYS A 154 5.61 13.64 -28.18
CA LYS A 154 6.04 13.84 -29.57
C LYS A 154 7.20 12.93 -29.99
N CYS A 155 8.15 12.66 -29.09
CA CYS A 155 9.27 11.78 -29.40
C CYS A 155 8.87 10.31 -29.31
N TYR A 156 8.03 9.95 -28.34
CA TYR A 156 7.48 8.61 -28.20
C TYR A 156 6.69 8.19 -29.45
N LEU A 157 5.79 9.06 -29.92
CA LEU A 157 4.96 8.78 -31.10
C LEU A 157 5.79 8.54 -32.36
N LYS A 158 6.95 9.18 -32.53
CA LYS A 158 7.85 8.99 -33.68
C LYS A 158 8.68 7.70 -33.62
N GLU A 159 8.81 7.10 -32.45
CA GLU A 159 9.58 5.86 -32.25
C GLU A 159 8.66 4.62 -32.32
N VAL A 160 7.40 4.77 -31.93
CA VAL A 160 6.42 3.68 -31.87
C VAL A 160 5.54 3.61 -33.13
N TYR A 161 5.36 4.73 -33.83
CA TYR A 161 4.66 4.82 -35.11
C TYR A 161 5.58 5.42 -36.18
#